data_AF-V9D355-F1
#
_entry.id   AF-V9D355-F1
#
_cell.length_a   1.000
_cell.length_b   1.000
_cell.length_c   1.000
_cell.angle_alpha   90.00
_cell.angle_beta   90.00
_cell.angle_gamma   90.00
#
_symmetry.space_group_name_H-M   'P 1'
#
loop_
_entity.id
_entity.type
_entity.pdbx_description
1 polymer ?
#
loop_
_entity_poly.entity_id
_entity_poly.type
_entity_poly.pdbx_seq_one_letter_code
_entity_poly.pdbx_strand_id
1 'polypeptide(L)'
;MDALYHVFSIRQASTNANDDQNIGSSRKSSPSLSGLVSTLVPTLIIAAVYFGIFLVLRTKFPRQYAPRTYLGALRPQERTPAPPNTLLGWIPFMRKLPDEYVLQHNSLDGYFLLRYLKMSIIICLIGCLVTWPILFPVNATGGGGQTQLNILSFSNVTDKNRYLAHTFIAYDSRYDTQWKPLLAKPLLARCLGISNANDASQIVIPSTRLVPVDGMQCCIKRAKRNNV
;
A
#
# COMPACT_ATOMS: atom_id res chain seq x y z
N MET A 1 -60.88 -15.58 17.76
CA MET A 1 -59.54 -15.05 17.40
C MET A 1 -58.62 -14.93 18.63
N ASP A 2 -59.13 -15.30 19.80
CA ASP A 2 -58.52 -15.07 21.12
C ASP A 2 -57.47 -16.14 21.48
N ALA A 3 -57.67 -17.38 21.02
CA ALA A 3 -56.72 -18.47 21.23
C ALA A 3 -55.40 -18.28 20.43
N LEU A 4 -55.46 -17.68 19.24
CA LEU A 4 -54.25 -17.40 18.44
C LEU A 4 -53.43 -16.24 19.03
N TYR A 5 -54.08 -15.23 19.60
CA TYR A 5 -53.40 -14.14 20.29
C TYR A 5 -52.67 -14.64 21.55
N HIS A 6 -53.27 -15.59 22.28
CA HIS A 6 -52.67 -16.17 23.48
C HIS A 6 -51.47 -17.11 23.19
N VAL A 7 -51.45 -17.76 22.01
CA VAL A 7 -50.31 -18.60 21.58
C VAL A 7 -49.16 -17.74 21.04
N PHE A 8 -49.46 -16.63 20.34
CA PHE A 8 -48.45 -15.68 19.89
C PHE A 8 -47.78 -14.93 21.05
N SER A 9 -48.53 -14.59 22.10
CA SER A 9 -47.96 -13.91 23.28
C SER A 9 -47.00 -14.79 24.09
N ILE A 10 -47.22 -16.12 24.15
CA ILE A 10 -46.32 -17.06 24.85
C ILE A 10 -44.97 -17.19 24.15
N ARG A 11 -44.89 -17.08 22.81
CA ARG A 11 -43.59 -17.05 22.09
C ARG A 11 -42.82 -15.73 22.26
N GLN A 12 -43.49 -14.68 22.73
CA GLN A 12 -42.90 -13.37 23.04
C GLN A 12 -42.59 -13.19 24.53
N ALA A 13 -42.71 -14.26 25.34
CA ALA A 13 -42.21 -14.29 26.71
C ALA A 13 -40.67 -14.24 26.71
N SER A 14 -40.15 -13.01 26.78
CA SER A 14 -38.85 -12.59 27.27
C SER A 14 -37.64 -13.46 26.90
N THR A 15 -37.22 -13.41 25.64
CA THR A 15 -35.77 -13.33 25.42
C THR A 15 -35.43 -11.85 25.39
N ASN A 16 -35.16 -11.27 26.55
CA ASN A 16 -34.61 -9.91 26.61
C ASN A 16 -33.30 -9.94 25.83
N ALA A 17 -33.23 -9.29 24.66
CA ALA A 17 -32.01 -9.22 23.86
C ALA A 17 -30.82 -8.57 24.62
N ASN A 18 -31.12 -7.89 25.73
CA ASN A 18 -30.12 -7.32 26.64
C ASN A 18 -29.55 -8.33 27.66
N ASP A 19 -30.14 -9.51 27.79
CA ASP A 19 -29.79 -10.56 28.77
C ASP A 19 -29.13 -11.78 28.10
N ASP A 20 -28.97 -11.74 26.77
CA ASP A 20 -28.17 -12.69 26.03
C ASP A 20 -26.68 -12.38 26.23
N GLN A 21 -25.96 -13.27 26.92
CA GLN A 21 -24.53 -13.13 27.16
C GLN A 21 -23.71 -13.00 25.86
N ASN A 22 -24.25 -13.42 24.72
CA ASN A 22 -23.58 -13.35 23.42
C ASN A 22 -23.77 -11.98 22.73
N ILE A 23 -24.79 -11.20 23.10
CA ILE A 23 -25.07 -9.90 22.51
C ILE A 23 -24.14 -8.84 23.14
N GLY A 24 -22.99 -8.64 22.49
CA GLY A 24 -22.00 -7.63 22.91
C GLY A 24 -20.94 -8.13 23.90
N SER A 25 -20.77 -9.44 24.05
CA SER A 25 -19.63 -10.04 24.78
C SER A 25 -18.27 -9.48 24.32
N SER A 26 -18.13 -9.16 23.03
CA SER A 26 -16.92 -8.55 22.47
C SER A 26 -16.69 -7.09 22.88
N ARG A 27 -17.72 -6.38 23.38
CA ARG A 27 -17.58 -4.99 23.87
C ARG A 27 -17.00 -4.93 25.29
N LYS A 28 -17.16 -6.02 26.06
CA LYS A 28 -16.60 -6.14 27.42
C LYS A 28 -15.19 -6.71 27.43
N SER A 29 -14.77 -7.39 26.36
CA SER A 29 -13.41 -7.89 26.22
C SER A 29 -12.45 -6.77 25.80
N SER A 30 -11.51 -6.43 26.68
CA SER A 30 -10.41 -5.51 26.35
C SER A 30 -9.52 -6.11 25.24
N PRO A 31 -9.00 -5.30 24.30
CA PRO A 31 -8.09 -5.79 23.27
C PRO A 31 -6.86 -6.39 23.95
N SER A 32 -6.79 -7.72 23.87
CA SER A 32 -5.80 -8.51 24.60
C SER A 32 -4.58 -8.73 23.72
N LEU A 33 -3.39 -8.43 24.23
CA LEU A 33 -2.13 -8.70 23.54
C LEU A 33 -2.03 -10.18 23.15
N SER A 34 -2.51 -11.07 24.02
CA SER A 34 -2.56 -12.51 23.78
C SER A 34 -3.42 -12.89 22.57
N GLY A 35 -4.51 -12.16 22.30
CA GLY A 35 -5.35 -12.39 21.12
C GLY A 35 -4.64 -12.03 19.82
N LEU A 36 -3.86 -10.95 19.82
CA LEU A 36 -3.01 -10.60 18.69
C LEU A 36 -1.89 -11.62 18.48
N VAL A 37 -1.19 -12.02 19.53
CA VAL A 37 -0.13 -13.04 19.42
C VAL A 37 -0.70 -14.37 18.94
N SER A 38 -1.87 -14.77 19.43
CA SER A 38 -2.52 -16.03 19.05
C SER A 38 -2.95 -16.10 17.59
N THR A 39 -3.15 -14.97 16.92
CA THR A 39 -3.48 -14.91 15.48
C THR A 39 -2.24 -14.64 14.61
N LEU A 40 -1.30 -13.86 15.12
CA LEU A 40 -0.07 -13.50 14.42
C LEU A 40 0.91 -14.67 14.33
N VAL A 41 1.07 -15.47 15.38
CA VAL A 41 1.98 -16.62 15.39
C VAL A 41 1.61 -17.68 14.33
N PRO A 42 0.37 -18.22 14.27
CA PRO A 42 0.04 -19.23 13.27
C PRO A 42 0.11 -18.69 11.84
N THR A 43 -0.32 -17.46 11.61
CA THR A 43 -0.25 -16.84 10.27
C THR A 43 1.19 -16.61 9.82
N LEU A 44 2.08 -16.19 10.73
CA LEU A 44 3.51 -16.01 10.45
C LEU A 44 4.21 -17.33 10.17
N ILE A 45 3.88 -18.41 10.89
CA ILE A 45 4.42 -19.75 10.62
C ILE A 45 4.03 -20.21 9.21
N ILE A 46 2.75 -20.10 8.85
CA ILE A 46 2.26 -20.47 7.51
C ILE A 46 2.96 -19.63 6.43
N ALA A 47 3.09 -18.32 6.65
CA ALA A 47 3.81 -17.43 5.73
C ALA A 47 5.29 -17.83 5.57
N ALA A 48 5.97 -18.18 6.66
CA ALA A 48 7.36 -18.63 6.63
C ALA A 48 7.53 -19.96 5.88
N VAL A 49 6.61 -20.90 6.06
CA VAL A 49 6.61 -22.18 5.32
C VAL A 49 6.44 -21.94 3.82
N TYR A 50 5.43 -21.16 3.41
CA TYR A 50 5.24 -20.84 1.99
C TYR A 50 6.42 -20.05 1.40
N PHE A 51 6.99 -19.12 2.17
CA PHE A 51 8.18 -18.39 1.74
C PHE A 51 9.40 -19.32 1.60
N GLY A 52 9.60 -20.26 2.52
CA GLY A 52 10.65 -21.28 2.43
C GLY A 52 10.49 -22.17 1.19
N ILE A 53 9.28 -22.66 0.93
CA ILE A 53 8.95 -23.42 -0.29
C ILE A 53 9.27 -22.58 -1.53
N PHE A 54 8.87 -21.31 -1.55
CA PHE A 54 9.17 -20.39 -2.65
C PHE A 54 10.67 -20.24 -2.90
N LEU A 55 11.50 -20.08 -1.87
CA LEU A 55 12.95 -19.96 -2.02
C LEU A 55 13.59 -21.22 -2.65
N VAL A 56 13.10 -22.41 -2.29
CA VAL A 56 13.56 -23.68 -2.86
C VAL A 56 13.10 -23.83 -4.31
N LEU A 57 11.82 -23.61 -4.60
CA LEU A 57 11.26 -23.73 -5.96
C LEU A 57 11.92 -22.74 -6.92
N ARG A 58 12.17 -21.50 -6.47
CA ARG A 58 12.84 -20.46 -7.25
C ARG A 58 14.24 -20.88 -7.71
N THR A 59 15.00 -21.57 -6.86
CA THR A 59 16.38 -22.00 -7.20
C THR A 59 16.40 -23.29 -8.00
N LYS A 60 15.47 -24.22 -7.76
CA LYS A 60 15.42 -25.52 -8.44
C LYS A 60 14.80 -25.45 -9.85
N PHE A 61 13.82 -24.56 -10.07
CA PHE A 61 13.07 -24.48 -11.33
C PHE A 61 13.27 -23.13 -12.05
N PRO A 62 14.48 -22.81 -12.54
CA PRO A 62 14.71 -21.57 -13.27
C PRO A 62 13.83 -21.45 -14.52
N ARG A 63 13.37 -22.58 -15.07
CA ARG A 63 12.50 -22.60 -16.24
C ARG A 63 11.15 -21.88 -16.03
N GLN A 64 10.56 -22.05 -14.86
CA GLN A 64 9.26 -21.45 -14.53
C GLN A 64 9.42 -20.06 -13.94
N TYR A 65 10.46 -19.84 -13.12
CA TYR A 65 10.63 -18.60 -12.35
C TYR A 65 11.54 -17.55 -13.02
N ALA A 66 12.33 -17.91 -14.02
CA ALA A 66 13.26 -17.00 -14.69
C ALA A 66 13.39 -17.26 -16.22
N PRO A 67 12.30 -17.42 -16.99
CA PRO A 67 12.38 -17.78 -18.40
C PRO A 67 13.19 -16.77 -19.23
N ARG A 68 13.03 -15.46 -18.97
CA ARG A 68 13.69 -14.39 -19.71
C ARG A 68 15.23 -14.33 -19.56
N THR A 69 15.82 -15.16 -18.70
CA THR A 69 17.27 -15.18 -18.47
C THR A 69 18.03 -16.07 -19.46
N TYR A 70 17.41 -17.11 -20.01
CA TYR A 70 18.07 -18.10 -20.87
C TYR A 70 17.35 -18.33 -22.21
N LEU A 71 16.25 -17.62 -22.49
CA LEU A 71 15.52 -17.75 -23.74
C LEU A 71 16.41 -17.37 -24.94
N GLY A 72 16.69 -18.37 -25.80
CA GLY A 72 17.51 -18.22 -27.01
C GLY A 72 16.90 -17.31 -28.08
N ALA A 73 15.57 -17.17 -28.07
CA ALA A 73 14.83 -16.28 -28.98
C ALA A 73 15.06 -14.79 -28.70
N LEU A 74 15.54 -14.43 -27.51
CA LEU A 74 15.82 -13.05 -27.12
C LEU A 74 17.29 -12.72 -27.38
N ARG A 75 17.56 -11.50 -27.89
CA ARG A 75 18.93 -11.04 -28.14
C ARG A 75 19.72 -10.98 -26.83
N PRO A 76 21.04 -11.24 -26.82
CA PRO A 76 21.84 -11.21 -25.59
C PRO A 76 21.71 -9.90 -24.79
N GLN A 77 21.47 -8.78 -25.47
CA GLN A 77 21.29 -7.44 -24.88
C GLN A 77 19.91 -7.24 -24.21
N GLU A 78 18.89 -7.98 -24.62
CA GLU A 78 17.51 -7.89 -24.09
C GLU A 78 17.28 -8.91 -22.96
N ARG A 79 18.26 -9.79 -22.71
CA ARG A 79 18.18 -10.80 -21.65
C ARG A 79 18.34 -10.13 -20.29
N THR A 80 17.49 -10.55 -19.35
CA THR A 80 17.63 -10.14 -17.97
C THR A 80 18.87 -10.78 -17.36
N PRO A 81 19.77 -10.01 -16.71
CA PRO A 81 20.96 -10.58 -16.11
C PRO A 81 20.54 -11.65 -15.10
N ALA A 82 21.14 -12.83 -15.20
CA ALA A 82 20.77 -13.96 -14.36
C ALA A 82 21.13 -13.65 -12.90
N PRO A 83 20.18 -13.74 -11.96
CA PRO A 83 20.50 -13.59 -10.54
C PRO A 83 21.40 -14.76 -10.10
N PRO A 84 22.29 -14.55 -9.11
CA PRO A 84 23.12 -15.62 -8.59
C PRO A 84 22.24 -16.77 -8.05
N ASN A 85 22.70 -18.02 -8.20
CA ASN A 85 21.99 -19.24 -7.80
C ASN A 85 21.89 -19.44 -6.26
N THR A 86 22.06 -18.37 -5.48
CA THR A 86 21.97 -18.37 -4.02
C THR A 86 20.52 -18.18 -3.56
N LEU A 87 20.13 -18.84 -2.46
CA LEU A 87 18.76 -18.76 -1.91
C LEU A 87 18.28 -17.32 -1.65
N LEU A 88 19.14 -16.45 -1.10
CA LEU A 88 18.80 -15.05 -0.80
C LEU A 88 19.58 -14.03 -1.66
N GLY A 89 20.49 -14.47 -2.53
CA GLY A 89 21.35 -13.60 -3.34
C GLY A 89 20.59 -12.75 -4.36
N TRP A 90 19.33 -13.09 -4.63
CA TRP A 90 18.45 -12.34 -5.53
C TRP A 90 17.96 -11.02 -4.95
N ILE A 91 17.77 -10.92 -3.63
CA ILE A 91 17.29 -9.69 -2.98
C ILE A 91 18.30 -8.54 -3.16
N PRO A 92 19.60 -8.68 -2.83
CA PRO A 92 20.58 -7.62 -3.07
C PRO A 92 20.83 -7.40 -4.56
N PHE A 93 20.72 -8.44 -5.39
CA PHE A 93 20.83 -8.32 -6.84
C PHE A 93 19.73 -7.41 -7.42
N MET A 94 18.47 -7.63 -7.04
CA MET A 94 17.35 -6.79 -7.49
C MET A 94 17.42 -5.37 -6.94
N ARG A 95 17.93 -5.16 -5.73
CA ARG A 95 18.14 -3.80 -5.17
C ARG A 95 19.24 -3.02 -5.89
N LYS A 96 20.22 -3.69 -6.51
CA LYS A 96 21.33 -3.07 -7.25
C LYS A 96 20.98 -2.77 -8.71
N LEU A 97 19.86 -3.28 -9.21
CA LEU A 97 19.44 -3.08 -10.59
C LEU A 97 19.07 -1.60 -10.80
N PRO A 98 19.65 -0.90 -11.80
CA PRO A 98 19.36 0.51 -12.00
C PRO A 98 17.93 0.70 -12.51
N ASP A 99 17.29 1.78 -12.07
CA ASP A 99 15.90 2.12 -12.43
C ASP A 99 15.73 2.28 -13.95
N GLU A 100 16.77 2.74 -14.66
CA GLU A 100 16.82 2.86 -16.13
C GLU A 100 16.62 1.49 -16.82
N TYR A 101 17.22 0.45 -16.25
CA TYR A 101 17.13 -0.91 -16.81
C TYR A 101 15.72 -1.47 -16.64
N VAL A 102 15.07 -1.16 -15.51
CA VAL A 102 13.69 -1.56 -15.23
C VAL A 102 12.73 -0.91 -16.24
N LEU A 103 12.93 0.37 -16.56
CA LEU A 103 12.11 1.11 -17.51
C LEU A 103 12.23 0.59 -18.95
N GLN A 104 13.41 0.11 -19.35
CA GLN A 104 13.63 -0.43 -20.70
C GLN A 104 13.04 -1.83 -20.91
N HIS A 105 12.93 -2.64 -19.84
CA HIS A 105 12.54 -4.05 -19.93
C HIS A 105 11.14 -4.36 -19.37
N ASN A 106 10.52 -3.40 -18.67
CA ASN A 106 9.17 -3.52 -18.15
C ASN A 106 8.29 -2.40 -18.69
N SER A 107 6.97 -2.61 -18.62
CA SER A 107 6.03 -1.54 -18.89
C SER A 107 6.22 -0.37 -17.92
N LEU A 108 5.87 0.83 -18.38
CA LEU A 108 5.88 2.06 -17.60
C LEU A 108 5.04 1.96 -16.32
N ASP A 109 3.95 1.17 -16.35
CA ASP A 109 3.11 0.87 -15.17
C ASP A 109 3.89 0.07 -14.10
N GLY A 110 4.68 -0.92 -14.51
CA GLY A 110 5.53 -1.69 -13.61
C GLY A 110 6.62 -0.83 -12.96
N TYR A 111 7.16 0.15 -13.69
CA TYR A 111 8.09 1.14 -13.15
C TYR A 111 7.44 2.02 -12.07
N PHE A 112 6.23 2.53 -12.32
CA PHE A 112 5.51 3.35 -11.34
C PHE A 112 5.07 2.56 -10.11
N LEU A 113 4.63 1.30 -10.27
CA LEU A 113 4.29 0.44 -9.15
C LEU A 113 5.50 0.20 -8.23
N LEU A 114 6.66 -0.15 -8.78
CA LEU A 114 7.87 -0.38 -7.99
C LEU A 114 8.33 0.88 -7.25
N ARG A 115 8.24 2.03 -7.91
CA ARG A 115 8.53 3.33 -7.30
C ARG A 115 7.54 3.67 -6.19
N TYR A 116 6.25 3.41 -6.40
CA TYR A 116 5.21 3.60 -5.39
C TYR A 116 5.43 2.71 -4.16
N LEU A 117 5.69 1.42 -4.35
CA LEU A 117 5.94 0.47 -3.26
C LEU A 117 7.19 0.84 -2.46
N LYS A 118 8.28 1.22 -3.13
CA LYS A 118 9.51 1.66 -2.46
C LYS A 118 9.26 2.87 -1.58
N MET A 119 8.54 3.87 -2.08
CA MET A 119 8.21 5.06 -1.30
C MET A 119 7.23 4.74 -0.17
N SER A 120 6.22 3.91 -0.42
CA SER A 120 5.23 3.48 0.59
C SER A 120 5.91 2.79 1.78
N ILE A 121 6.85 1.87 1.54
CA ILE A 121 7.60 1.21 2.61
C ILE A 121 8.44 2.23 3.40
N ILE A 122 9.13 3.15 2.72
CA ILE A 122 9.97 4.16 3.37
C ILE A 122 9.12 5.10 4.26
N ILE A 123 7.99 5.61 3.76
CA ILE A 123 7.13 6.51 4.55
C ILE A 123 6.53 5.80 5.75
N CYS A 124 6.13 4.52 5.61
CA CYS A 124 5.59 3.76 6.72
C CYS A 124 6.67 3.49 7.77
N LEU A 125 7.88 3.10 7.37
CA LEU A 125 8.98 2.85 8.31
C LEU A 125 9.41 4.11 9.04
N ILE A 126 9.60 5.22 8.33
CA ILE A 126 9.94 6.51 8.96
C ILE A 126 8.81 6.96 9.89
N GLY A 127 7.55 6.83 9.44
CA GLY A 127 6.37 7.14 10.25
C GLY A 127 6.33 6.33 11.54
N CYS A 128 6.55 5.01 11.48
CA CYS A 128 6.63 4.15 12.67
C CYS A 128 7.82 4.53 13.58
N LEU A 129 9.00 4.77 13.01
CA LEU A 129 10.20 5.09 13.79
C LEU A 129 10.14 6.44 14.49
N VAL A 130 9.43 7.42 13.93
CA VAL A 130 9.22 8.74 14.57
C VAL A 130 8.10 8.67 15.61
N THR A 131 6.99 7.98 15.29
CA THR A 131 5.83 7.91 16.19
C THR A 131 6.10 7.06 17.42
N TRP A 132 6.73 5.89 17.30
CA TRP A 132 6.99 4.98 18.43
C TRP A 132 7.75 5.61 19.62
N PRO A 133 8.91 6.26 19.46
CA PRO A 133 9.67 6.79 20.58
C PRO A 133 8.95 7.93 21.31
N ILE A 134 7.98 8.59 20.68
CA ILE A 134 7.24 9.71 21.27
C ILE A 134 5.91 9.22 21.85
N LEU A 135 5.14 8.40 21.12
CA LEU A 135 3.83 7.91 21.57
C LEU A 135 3.94 6.88 22.71
N PHE A 136 4.94 5.99 22.67
CA PHE A 136 5.09 4.96 23.72
C PHE A 136 5.29 5.55 25.11
N PRO A 137 6.25 6.47 25.37
CA PRO A 137 6.43 7.04 26.71
C PRO A 137 5.27 7.96 27.14
N VAL A 138 4.70 8.73 26.20
CA VAL A 138 3.60 9.65 26.50
C VAL A 138 2.33 8.89 26.92
N ASN A 139 1.98 7.83 26.18
CA ASN A 139 0.80 7.02 26.49
C ASN A 139 1.04 6.07 27.68
N ALA A 140 2.26 5.56 27.88
CA ALA A 140 2.61 4.73 29.03
C ALA A 140 2.57 5.49 30.37
N THR A 141 2.99 6.76 30.37
CA THR A 141 2.97 7.63 31.58
C THR A 141 1.62 8.34 31.75
N GLY A 142 0.59 7.96 30.99
CA GLY A 142 -0.71 8.63 30.95
C GLY A 142 -1.61 8.46 32.18
N GLY A 143 -1.23 7.60 33.14
CA GLY A 143 -1.90 7.46 34.44
C GLY A 143 -3.24 6.72 34.43
N GLY A 144 -3.78 6.33 33.27
CA GLY A 144 -5.10 5.71 33.15
C GLY A 144 -5.24 4.25 33.60
N GLY A 145 -4.21 3.66 34.21
CA GLY A 145 -4.25 2.32 34.84
C GLY A 145 -4.55 1.16 33.89
N GLN A 146 -4.57 1.38 32.57
CA GLN A 146 -4.91 0.35 31.60
C GLN A 146 -3.75 -0.61 31.37
N THR A 147 -4.07 -1.89 31.20
CA THR A 147 -3.09 -2.96 30.98
C THR A 147 -3.03 -3.42 29.53
N GLN A 148 -1.93 -4.07 29.14
CA GLN A 148 -1.74 -4.67 27.82
C GLN A 148 -1.81 -3.64 26.68
N LEU A 149 -2.62 -3.88 25.64
CA LEU A 149 -2.68 -3.00 24.46
C LEU A 149 -3.38 -1.67 24.76
N ASN A 150 -4.26 -1.65 25.76
CA ASN A 150 -5.00 -0.44 26.14
C ASN A 150 -4.11 0.65 26.75
N ILE A 151 -2.91 0.34 27.23
CA ILE A 151 -1.98 1.36 27.73
C ILE A 151 -1.52 2.31 26.62
N LEU A 152 -1.52 1.84 25.37
CA LEU A 152 -1.16 2.64 24.20
C LEU A 152 -2.35 3.41 23.62
N SER A 153 -3.56 3.16 24.12
CA SER A 153 -4.76 3.84 23.63
C SER A 153 -4.78 5.29 24.06
N PHE A 154 -5.31 6.15 23.20
CA PHE A 154 -5.56 7.57 23.51
C PHE A 154 -6.42 7.73 24.77
N SER A 155 -7.32 6.78 25.04
CA SER A 155 -8.17 6.76 26.23
C SER A 155 -7.42 6.58 27.56
N ASN A 156 -6.14 6.19 27.55
CA ASN A 156 -5.34 6.00 28.77
C ASN A 156 -4.76 7.32 29.31
N VAL A 157 -4.92 8.44 28.59
CA VAL A 157 -4.32 9.73 28.93
C VAL A 157 -5.34 10.61 29.69
N THR A 158 -5.09 10.86 30.98
CA THR A 158 -5.96 11.72 31.80
C THR A 158 -5.59 13.21 31.72
N ASP A 159 -4.32 13.52 31.47
CA ASP A 159 -3.82 14.90 31.49
C ASP A 159 -4.03 15.61 30.14
N LYS A 160 -4.64 16.79 30.17
CA LYS A 160 -4.88 17.62 28.98
C LYS A 160 -3.58 18.02 28.26
N ASN A 161 -2.50 18.25 29.01
CA ASN A 161 -1.22 18.70 28.46
C ASN A 161 -0.51 17.61 27.65
N ARG A 162 -0.82 16.33 27.87
CA ARG A 162 -0.22 15.21 27.12
C ARG A 162 -0.81 15.06 25.72
N TYR A 163 -2.03 15.55 25.49
CA TYR A 163 -2.61 15.63 24.15
C TYR A 163 -1.86 16.61 23.23
N LEU A 164 -1.11 17.56 23.81
CA LEU A 164 -0.24 18.42 23.04
C LEU A 164 0.81 17.62 22.28
N ALA A 165 1.36 16.54 22.86
CA ALA A 165 2.33 15.68 22.18
C ALA A 165 1.73 15.01 20.94
N HIS A 166 0.47 14.55 21.02
CA HIS A 166 -0.25 14.01 19.85
C HIS A 166 -0.43 15.07 18.75
N THR A 167 -0.80 16.30 19.13
CA THR A 167 -0.91 17.40 18.18
C THR A 167 0.44 17.83 17.61
N PHE A 168 1.52 17.77 18.39
CA PHE A 168 2.87 18.06 17.91
C PHE A 168 3.34 17.02 16.92
N ILE A 169 3.06 15.72 17.10
CA ILE A 169 3.40 14.69 16.12
C ILE A 169 2.61 14.86 14.82
N ALA A 170 1.31 15.17 14.92
CA ALA A 170 0.50 15.49 13.75
C ALA A 170 1.00 16.77 13.04
N TYR A 171 1.50 17.74 13.80
CA TYR A 171 2.10 18.96 13.29
C TYR A 171 3.48 18.70 12.67
N ASP A 172 4.30 17.87 13.29
CA ASP A 172 5.64 17.44 12.86
C ASP A 172 5.56 16.66 11.55
N SER A 173 4.46 15.96 11.32
CA SER A 173 4.14 15.39 10.01
C SER A 173 4.04 16.44 8.87
N ARG A 174 4.09 17.76 9.17
CA ARG A 174 4.37 18.82 8.17
C ARG A 174 5.82 18.86 7.68
N TYR A 175 6.72 18.00 8.15
CA TYR A 175 8.00 17.72 7.49
C TYR A 175 7.86 17.01 6.14
N ASP A 176 6.63 16.69 5.69
CA ASP A 176 6.32 16.48 4.26
C ASP A 176 6.89 17.63 3.39
N THR A 177 7.00 18.85 3.94
CA THR A 177 7.64 20.00 3.26
C THR A 177 9.16 19.87 3.10
N GLN A 178 9.84 19.06 3.90
CA GLN A 178 11.29 18.80 3.80
C GLN A 178 11.63 17.59 2.92
N TRP A 179 10.73 16.61 2.81
CA TRP A 179 10.91 15.45 1.91
C TRP A 179 10.42 15.70 0.48
N LYS A 180 9.45 16.61 0.26
CA LYS A 180 9.07 17.06 -1.09
C LYS A 180 10.26 17.46 -1.96
N PRO A 181 11.21 18.31 -1.53
CA PRO A 181 12.38 18.61 -2.35
C PRO A 181 13.34 17.41 -2.50
N LEU A 182 13.47 16.53 -1.52
CA LEU A 182 14.37 15.36 -1.63
C LEU A 182 13.82 14.25 -2.55
N LEU A 183 12.50 14.10 -2.61
CA LEU A 183 11.82 13.14 -3.48
C LEU A 183 11.47 13.73 -4.84
N ALA A 184 11.07 15.00 -4.91
CA ALA A 184 10.66 15.63 -6.16
C ALA A 184 11.84 16.18 -6.99
N LYS A 185 12.95 16.63 -6.39
CA LYS A 185 14.09 17.16 -7.19
C LYS A 185 14.76 16.13 -8.09
N PRO A 186 15.14 14.92 -7.63
CA PRO A 186 15.75 13.94 -8.52
C PRO A 186 14.74 13.38 -9.54
N LEU A 187 13.44 13.38 -9.19
CA LEU A 187 12.39 12.81 -10.03
C LEU A 187 11.81 13.79 -11.05
N LEU A 188 11.70 15.09 -10.73
CA LEU A 188 11.41 16.14 -11.72
C LEU A 188 12.61 16.36 -12.63
N ALA A 189 13.84 16.37 -12.12
CA ALA A 189 15.04 16.51 -12.95
C ALA A 189 15.18 15.34 -13.94
N ARG A 190 14.89 14.10 -13.53
CA ARG A 190 14.88 12.92 -14.42
C ARG A 190 13.66 12.84 -15.34
N CYS A 191 12.46 13.19 -14.88
CA CYS A 191 11.26 13.16 -15.72
C CYS A 191 11.20 14.30 -16.75
N LEU A 192 11.83 15.45 -16.47
CA LEU A 192 11.93 16.55 -17.44
C LEU A 192 13.16 16.42 -18.36
N GLY A 193 14.11 15.52 -18.07
CA GLY A 193 15.29 15.34 -18.92
C GLY A 193 16.16 16.59 -19.08
N ILE A 194 16.01 17.59 -18.20
CA ILE A 194 16.71 18.88 -18.32
C ILE A 194 18.08 18.74 -17.68
N SER A 195 19.06 18.30 -18.48
CA SER A 195 20.48 18.42 -18.12
C SER A 195 21.00 19.85 -18.29
N ASN A 196 20.29 20.71 -19.03
CA ASN A 196 20.63 22.12 -19.24
C ASN A 196 19.39 22.90 -19.69
N ALA A 197 19.19 24.11 -19.16
CA ALA A 197 18.06 24.99 -19.45
C ALA A 197 18.02 25.51 -20.91
N ASN A 198 18.96 25.10 -21.76
CA ASN A 198 19.10 25.57 -23.14
C ASN A 198 18.42 24.66 -24.18
N ASP A 199 17.83 23.54 -23.78
CA ASP A 199 17.18 22.56 -24.69
C ASP A 199 15.65 22.57 -24.59
N ALA A 200 15.06 23.62 -23.99
CA ALA A 200 13.62 23.73 -23.77
C ALA A 200 12.80 24.14 -25.02
N SER A 201 13.43 24.26 -26.19
CA SER A 201 12.78 24.71 -27.44
C SER A 201 12.50 23.61 -28.46
N GLN A 202 12.80 22.33 -28.18
CA GLN A 202 12.72 21.27 -29.20
C GLN A 202 11.87 20.04 -28.88
N ILE A 203 11.20 19.94 -27.72
CA ILE A 203 10.37 18.76 -27.43
C ILE A 203 8.88 19.09 -27.55
N VAL A 204 8.40 19.06 -28.80
CA VAL A 204 6.99 18.86 -29.14
C VAL A 204 6.62 17.42 -28.79
N ILE A 205 5.82 17.24 -27.75
CA ILE A 205 5.19 15.94 -27.46
C ILE A 205 3.99 15.82 -28.40
N PRO A 206 3.93 14.84 -29.32
CA PRO A 206 2.70 14.57 -30.06
C PRO A 206 1.67 14.02 -29.08
N SER A 207 0.78 14.89 -28.62
CA SER A 207 -0.42 14.51 -27.88
C SER A 207 -1.20 13.51 -28.73
N THR A 208 -1.29 12.27 -28.25
CA THR A 208 -2.26 11.30 -28.73
C THR A 208 -3.65 11.86 -28.49
N ARG A 209 -4.16 12.54 -29.52
CA ARG A 209 -5.51 13.02 -29.65
C ARG A 209 -6.44 11.80 -29.76
N LEU A 210 -6.86 11.24 -28.64
CA LEU A 210 -8.10 10.47 -28.58
C LEU A 210 -9.25 11.49 -28.61
N VAL A 211 -9.71 11.83 -29.82
CA VAL A 211 -11.05 12.42 -29.98
C VAL A 211 -12.05 11.29 -29.76
N PRO A 212 -12.97 11.39 -28.79
CA PRO A 212 -14.14 10.51 -28.78
C PRO A 212 -14.96 10.82 -30.04
N VAL A 213 -15.01 9.88 -30.98
CA VAL A 213 -15.87 9.97 -32.18
C VAL A 213 -17.28 9.55 -31.77
N ASP A 214 -17.96 10.42 -31.02
CA ASP A 214 -19.41 10.38 -30.89
C ASP A 214 -19.99 11.47 -31.79
N GLY A 215 -20.78 11.05 -32.80
CA GLY A 215 -21.64 11.95 -33.57
C GLY A 215 -21.16 12.34 -34.98
N MET A 216 -20.72 11.37 -35.80
CA MET A 216 -20.47 11.61 -37.23
C MET A 216 -21.63 11.09 -38.09
N GLN A 217 -22.79 11.77 -38.09
CA GLN A 217 -23.88 11.49 -39.05
C GLN A 217 -24.69 12.72 -39.56
N CYS A 218 -24.38 13.99 -39.22
CA CYS A 218 -25.29 15.09 -39.63
C CYS A 218 -24.72 16.20 -40.53
N CYS A 219 -23.44 16.22 -40.88
CA CYS A 219 -22.85 17.35 -41.64
C CYS A 219 -22.23 17.03 -43.02
N ILE A 220 -22.60 15.92 -43.67
CA ILE A 220 -22.18 15.61 -45.07
C ILE A 220 -23.41 15.54 -46.00
N LYS A 221 -24.33 16.50 -45.88
CA LYS A 221 -25.36 16.76 -46.93
C LYS A 221 -25.51 18.23 -47.33
N ARG A 222 -24.61 19.12 -46.90
CA ARG A 222 -24.68 20.56 -47.20
C ARG A 222 -23.48 21.13 -47.98
N ALA A 223 -22.73 20.28 -48.68
CA ALA A 223 -21.61 20.69 -49.54
C ALA A 223 -21.73 20.18 -50.99
N LYS A 224 -22.95 19.95 -51.47
CA LYS A 224 -23.22 19.56 -52.87
C LYS A 224 -24.43 20.29 -53.48
N ARG A 225 -24.57 21.60 -53.19
CA ARG A 225 -25.60 22.46 -53.80
C ARG A 225 -25.10 23.81 -54.35
N ASN A 226 -23.80 24.13 -54.29
CA ASN A 226 -23.30 25.39 -54.86
C ASN A 226 -22.15 25.15 -55.85
N ASN A 227 -22.42 24.42 -56.94
CA ASN A 227 -21.60 24.50 -58.14
C ASN A 227 -22.44 24.27 -59.40
N VAL A 228 -23.43 25.16 -59.57
CA VAL A 228 -24.00 25.63 -60.85
C VAL A 228 -24.20 27.13 -60.68
#